data_AF-A0A4Q0ISK6-F1
#
_entry.id   AF-A0A4Q0ISK6-F1
#
_cell.length_a   1.000
_cell.length_b   1.000
_cell.length_c   1.000
_cell.angle_alpha   90.00
_cell.angle_beta   90.00
_cell.angle_gamma   90.00
#
_symmetry.space_group_name_H-M   'P 1'
#
loop_
_entity.id
_entity.type
_entity.pdbx_description
1 polymer ?
#
loop_
_entity_poly.entity_id
_entity_poly.type
_entity_poly.pdbx_seq_one_letter_code
_entity_poly.pdbx_strand_id
1 'polypeptide(L)'
;MSPAGPKPRPGQRPRRGNERNSRDPYVINEYIRAREVRLVGDNVEQGVYPIEKARRIAEELELDLIEISPNAEPPVCRILDYQKFLYQQKKRQKEQKAKAAKVVVKEIRFGPQTDDHDYNFKLKHAVGFLKEGSKVKAYVFFRGRSILFKEQGEVLLLRFANDLEEYGKVEMMPVLEGKRMTIMLTPLKAPAKKDDSKKEGKKPEARESAAEEGAE
;
A
#
# COMPACT_ATOMS: atom_id res chain seq x y z
N MET A 1 -18.25 5.81 -41.06
CA MET A 1 -17.13 6.34 -41.87
C MET A 1 -15.93 6.51 -40.94
N SER A 2 -15.00 5.55 -40.95
CA SER A 2 -13.60 5.69 -40.48
C SER A 2 -12.78 4.62 -41.21
N PRO A 3 -11.78 4.99 -42.03
CA PRO A 3 -11.07 4.01 -42.85
C PRO A 3 -10.07 3.21 -41.99
N ALA A 4 -10.09 1.89 -42.17
CA ALA A 4 -9.14 0.98 -41.54
C ALA A 4 -7.72 1.22 -42.06
N GLY A 5 -6.77 1.44 -41.17
CA GLY A 5 -5.35 1.62 -41.50
C GLY A 5 -4.71 0.36 -42.11
N PRO A 6 -3.60 0.50 -42.85
CA PRO A 6 -2.99 -0.58 -43.60
C PRO A 6 -2.38 -1.65 -42.67
N LYS A 7 -2.70 -2.92 -42.92
CA LYS A 7 -2.14 -4.08 -42.20
C LYS A 7 -0.63 -4.24 -42.53
N PRO A 8 0.22 -4.55 -41.54
CA PRO A 8 1.66 -4.72 -41.76
C PRO A 8 1.95 -5.95 -42.63
N ARG A 9 2.96 -5.83 -43.50
CA ARG A 9 3.39 -6.88 -44.45
C ARG A 9 4.02 -8.09 -43.73
N PRO A 10 3.71 -9.33 -44.14
CA PRO A 10 4.35 -10.52 -43.58
C PRO A 10 5.80 -10.60 -44.05
N GLY A 11 6.77 -10.55 -43.13
CA GLY A 11 8.19 -10.78 -43.44
C GLY A 11 9.20 -9.89 -42.71
N GLN A 12 8.80 -8.78 -42.10
CA GLN A 12 9.69 -8.04 -41.20
C GLN A 12 9.61 -8.64 -39.80
N ARG A 13 10.61 -9.47 -39.45
CA ARG A 13 10.89 -9.76 -38.03
C ARG A 13 11.14 -8.41 -37.35
N PRO A 14 10.41 -8.06 -36.27
CA PRO A 14 10.76 -6.90 -35.49
C PRO A 14 12.22 -7.07 -35.05
N ARG A 15 13.07 -6.07 -35.32
CA ARG A 15 14.42 -6.04 -34.75
C ARG A 15 14.26 -6.27 -33.26
N ARG A 16 14.81 -7.36 -32.72
CA ARG A 16 14.92 -7.60 -31.28
C ARG A 16 15.79 -6.50 -30.70
N GLY A 17 15.19 -5.33 -30.46
CA GLY A 17 15.79 -4.24 -29.72
C GLY A 17 15.95 -4.73 -28.28
N ASN A 18 17.18 -5.10 -27.94
CA ASN A 18 17.74 -5.20 -26.61
C ASN A 18 16.72 -5.23 -25.44
N GLU A 19 15.99 -6.34 -25.27
CA GLU A 19 14.98 -6.57 -24.22
C GLU A 19 15.57 -6.65 -22.79
N ARG A 20 16.85 -6.32 -22.60
CA ARG A 20 17.47 -6.34 -21.26
C ARG A 20 17.16 -5.11 -20.41
N ASN A 21 16.71 -4.01 -21.00
CA ASN A 21 16.53 -2.74 -20.27
C ASN A 21 15.11 -2.52 -19.70
N SER A 22 14.18 -3.46 -19.82
CA SER A 22 12.82 -3.28 -19.26
C SER A 22 12.70 -3.58 -17.76
N ARG A 23 13.79 -3.94 -17.07
CA ARG A 23 13.75 -4.28 -15.63
C ARG A 23 14.36 -3.22 -14.72
N ASP A 24 15.21 -2.36 -15.25
CA ASP A 24 15.93 -1.37 -14.47
C ASP A 24 15.24 0.00 -14.60
N PRO A 25 14.74 0.57 -13.49
CA PRO A 25 13.97 1.81 -13.53
C PRO A 25 14.81 3.08 -13.79
N TYR A 26 16.14 2.97 -13.86
CA TYR A 26 17.05 4.12 -13.99
C TYR A 26 18.03 3.95 -15.16
N VAL A 27 18.34 5.08 -15.81
CA VAL A 27 19.35 5.18 -16.87
C VAL A 27 20.71 5.51 -16.24
N ILE A 28 21.78 4.86 -16.69
CA ILE A 28 23.12 5.00 -16.10
C ILE A 28 24.20 5.28 -17.14
N ASN A 29 25.27 5.96 -16.75
CA ASN A 29 26.53 6.12 -17.48
C ASN A 29 26.31 6.48 -18.97
N GLU A 30 26.78 5.61 -19.86
CA GLU A 30 26.72 5.72 -21.32
C GLU A 30 25.30 5.81 -21.88
N TYR A 31 24.30 5.33 -21.15
CA TYR A 31 22.92 5.34 -21.60
C TYR A 31 22.25 6.71 -21.42
N ILE A 32 22.86 7.63 -20.66
CA ILE A 32 22.37 9.00 -20.48
C ILE A 32 22.65 9.80 -21.76
N ARG A 33 21.60 10.31 -22.40
CA ARG A 33 21.66 10.99 -23.71
C ARG A 33 21.65 12.52 -23.62
N ALA A 34 21.48 13.08 -22.43
CA ALA A 34 21.48 14.52 -22.21
C ALA A 34 22.88 15.11 -22.50
N ARG A 35 22.92 16.34 -23.04
CA ARG A 35 24.17 17.06 -23.29
C ARG A 35 24.76 17.64 -22.01
N GLU A 36 23.88 18.17 -21.16
CA GLU A 36 24.20 18.75 -19.87
C GLU A 36 23.33 18.11 -18.80
N VAL A 37 23.90 17.95 -17.61
CA VAL A 37 23.24 17.33 -16.47
C VAL A 37 23.50 18.14 -15.21
N ARG A 38 22.51 18.20 -14.32
CA ARG A 38 22.68 18.71 -12.97
C ARG A 38 23.22 17.59 -12.10
N LEU A 39 24.48 17.73 -11.69
CA LEU A 39 25.17 16.77 -10.85
C LEU A 39 24.86 17.03 -9.38
N VAL A 40 24.47 15.97 -8.67
CA VAL A 40 24.29 15.97 -7.21
C VAL A 40 25.05 14.78 -6.62
N GLY A 41 25.53 14.91 -5.39
CA GLY A 41 26.20 13.82 -4.68
C GLY A 41 26.91 14.30 -3.43
N ASP A 42 27.34 13.35 -2.61
CA ASP A 42 27.94 13.65 -1.30
C ASP A 42 29.44 13.94 -1.40
N ASN A 43 30.10 13.48 -2.47
CA ASN A 43 31.54 13.66 -2.75
C ASN A 43 31.81 14.51 -4.01
N VAL A 44 30.82 15.26 -4.49
CA VAL A 44 30.93 16.06 -5.71
C VAL A 44 30.31 17.44 -5.51
N GLU A 45 30.91 18.45 -6.13
CA GLU A 45 30.33 19.79 -6.15
C GLU A 45 29.01 19.77 -6.93
N GLN A 46 27.98 20.37 -6.31
CA GLN A 46 26.66 20.44 -6.92
C GLN A 46 26.64 21.55 -7.96
N GLY A 47 26.22 21.21 -9.17
CA GLY A 47 26.26 22.15 -10.28
C GLY A 47 25.75 21.56 -11.58
N VAL A 48 25.75 22.38 -12.62
CA VAL A 48 25.46 21.92 -13.99
C VAL A 48 26.78 21.61 -14.67
N TYR A 49 26.89 20.40 -15.21
CA TYR A 49 28.09 19.92 -15.89
C TYR A 49 27.73 19.36 -17.27
N PRO A 50 28.63 19.50 -18.24
CA PRO A 50 28.58 18.68 -19.45
C PRO A 50 28.59 17.20 -19.07
N ILE A 51 27.84 16.37 -19.80
CA ILE A 51 27.71 14.94 -19.50
C ILE A 51 29.07 14.22 -19.46
N GLU A 52 29.99 14.58 -20.35
CA GLU A 52 31.34 13.99 -20.40
C GLU A 52 32.12 14.26 -19.11
N LYS A 53 32.02 15.47 -18.56
CA LYS A 53 32.69 15.83 -17.31
C LYS A 53 32.06 15.08 -16.13
N ALA A 54 30.72 14.97 -16.10
CA ALA A 54 30.03 14.19 -15.08
C ALA A 54 30.42 12.70 -15.10
N ARG A 55 30.60 12.11 -16.30
CA ARG A 55 31.07 10.73 -16.46
C ARG A 55 32.50 10.53 -15.98
N ARG A 56 33.42 11.44 -16.34
CA ARG A 56 34.80 11.40 -15.84
C ARG A 56 34.88 11.46 -14.31
N ILE A 57 34.09 12.34 -13.69
CA ILE A 57 34.04 12.42 -12.22
C ILE A 57 33.51 11.10 -11.62
N ALA A 58 32.53 10.47 -12.26
CA ALA A 58 32.04 9.16 -11.81
C ALA A 58 33.11 8.07 -11.92
N GLU A 59 33.85 8.03 -13.04
CA GLU A 59 34.96 7.10 -13.27
C GLU A 59 36.13 7.31 -12.28
N GLU A 60 36.53 8.56 -12.02
CA GLU A 60 37.57 8.93 -11.04
C GLU A 60 37.22 8.48 -9.62
N LEU A 61 35.92 8.45 -9.31
CA LEU A 61 35.41 7.98 -8.03
C LEU A 61 35.12 6.48 -8.00
N GLU A 62 35.30 5.77 -9.13
CA GLU A 62 34.92 4.36 -9.31
C GLU A 62 33.43 4.08 -8.99
N LEU A 63 32.55 5.03 -9.33
CA LEU A 63 31.11 4.98 -9.08
C LEU A 63 30.32 5.13 -10.38
N ASP A 64 29.00 4.88 -10.32
CA ASP A 64 28.12 5.06 -11.46
C ASP A 64 27.46 6.44 -11.46
N LEU A 65 27.33 7.04 -12.65
CA LEU A 65 26.49 8.20 -12.89
C LEU A 65 25.06 7.72 -13.18
N ILE A 66 24.13 8.01 -12.28
CA ILE A 66 22.73 7.56 -12.37
C ILE A 66 21.82 8.76 -12.62
N GLU A 67 21.00 8.69 -13.66
CA GLU A 67 19.94 9.67 -13.92
C GLU A 67 18.76 9.42 -12.98
N ILE A 68 18.52 10.31 -12.02
CA ILE A 68 17.47 10.19 -11.00
C ILE A 68 16.18 10.86 -11.46
N SER A 69 16.29 12.01 -12.15
CA SER A 69 15.13 12.76 -12.64
C SER A 69 15.34 13.18 -14.10
N PRO A 70 14.76 12.43 -15.06
CA PRO A 70 14.84 12.78 -16.48
C PRO A 70 13.96 13.98 -16.85
N ASN A 71 12.95 14.29 -16.04
CA ASN A 71 11.96 15.34 -16.34
C ASN A 71 12.42 16.75 -15.97
N ALA A 72 13.62 16.89 -15.37
CA ALA A 72 14.17 18.20 -15.02
C ALA A 72 14.98 18.80 -16.18
N GLU A 73 15.02 20.12 -16.26
CA GLU A 73 15.88 20.84 -17.21
C GLU A 73 16.98 21.62 -16.44
N PRO A 74 18.27 21.26 -16.58
CA PRO A 74 18.80 19.99 -17.13
C PRO A 74 18.51 18.77 -16.22
N PRO A 75 18.54 17.52 -16.77
CA PRO A 75 18.27 16.29 -16.02
C PRO A 75 19.15 16.13 -14.80
N VAL A 76 18.60 15.58 -13.71
CA VAL A 76 19.33 15.42 -12.46
C VAL A 76 20.01 14.06 -12.40
N CYS A 77 21.34 14.07 -12.33
CA CYS A 77 22.18 12.89 -12.21
C CYS A 77 22.87 12.87 -10.85
N ARG A 78 22.99 11.68 -10.26
CA ARG A 78 23.69 11.45 -8.99
C ARG A 78 24.79 10.43 -9.18
N ILE A 79 25.97 10.68 -8.61
CA ILE A 79 27.09 9.73 -8.62
C ILE A 79 27.04 8.86 -7.37
N LEU A 80 26.95 7.54 -7.57
CA LEU A 80 26.87 6.54 -6.50
C LEU A 80 26.94 5.11 -7.06
N ASP A 81 27.17 4.13 -6.18
CA ASP A 81 27.12 2.70 -6.54
C ASP A 81 25.69 2.27 -6.90
N TYR A 82 25.50 1.82 -8.15
CA TYR A 82 24.18 1.45 -8.67
C TYR A 82 23.53 0.29 -7.90
N GLN A 83 24.30 -0.75 -7.57
CA GLN A 83 23.78 -1.95 -6.90
C GLN A 83 23.34 -1.63 -5.47
N LYS A 84 24.16 -0.86 -4.74
CA LYS A 84 23.86 -0.41 -3.39
C LYS A 84 22.62 0.48 -3.37
N PHE A 85 22.45 1.34 -4.37
CA PHE A 85 21.26 2.18 -4.51
C PHE A 85 20.00 1.40 -4.80
N LEU A 86 20.04 0.46 -5.74
CA LEU A 86 18.91 -0.42 -6.00
C LEU A 86 18.50 -1.19 -4.73
N TYR A 87 19.48 -1.67 -3.95
CA TYR A 87 19.21 -2.33 -2.68
C TYR A 87 18.54 -1.39 -1.67
N GLN A 88 19.12 -0.20 -1.44
CA GLN A 88 18.57 0.79 -0.50
C GLN A 88 17.17 1.24 -0.92
N GLN A 89 16.95 1.44 -2.21
CA GLN A 89 15.65 1.82 -2.75
C GLN A 89 14.63 0.71 -2.54
N LYS A 90 14.97 -0.55 -2.86
CA LYS A 90 14.10 -1.70 -2.60
C LYS A 90 13.80 -1.85 -1.11
N LYS A 91 14.80 -1.66 -0.24
CA LYS A 91 14.63 -1.69 1.22
C LYS A 91 13.67 -0.59 1.67
N ARG A 92 13.91 0.65 1.25
CA ARG A 92 13.05 1.81 1.56
C ARG A 92 11.63 1.62 1.04
N GLN A 93 11.45 1.09 -0.17
CA GLN A 93 10.12 0.76 -0.72
C GLN A 93 9.43 -0.34 0.09
N LYS A 94 10.15 -1.39 0.51
CA LYS A 94 9.60 -2.43 1.39
C LYS A 94 9.21 -1.88 2.75
N GLU A 95 10.04 -1.04 3.35
CA GLU A 95 9.75 -0.38 4.62
C GLU A 95 8.55 0.56 4.50
N GLN A 96 8.45 1.34 3.41
CA GLN A 96 7.28 2.19 3.15
C GLN A 96 6.01 1.35 2.96
N LYS A 97 6.08 0.25 2.22
CA LYS A 97 4.96 -0.68 2.03
C LYS A 97 4.55 -1.37 3.34
N ALA A 98 5.51 -1.69 4.21
CA ALA A 98 5.23 -2.25 5.53
C ALA A 98 4.66 -1.23 6.51
N LYS A 99 5.14 0.02 6.47
CA LYS A 99 4.64 1.14 7.28
C LYS A 99 3.29 1.67 6.82
N ALA A 100 2.96 1.51 5.54
CA ALA A 100 1.63 1.80 5.03
C ALA A 100 0.65 0.82 5.69
N ALA A 101 -0.18 1.33 6.61
CA ALA A 101 -1.23 0.54 7.24
C ALA A 101 -2.11 -0.06 6.15
N LYS A 102 -2.05 -1.39 6.00
CA LYS A 102 -2.92 -2.11 5.06
C LYS A 102 -4.34 -1.93 5.58
N VAL A 103 -5.12 -1.08 4.92
CA VAL A 103 -6.53 -0.89 5.25
C VAL A 103 -7.23 -2.21 4.97
N VAL A 104 -7.56 -2.95 6.04
CA VAL A 104 -8.26 -4.22 5.94
C VAL A 104 -9.75 -3.93 5.79
N VAL A 105 -10.39 -4.57 4.81
CA VAL A 105 -11.84 -4.57 4.65
C VAL A 105 -12.38 -5.84 5.28
N LYS A 106 -13.24 -5.69 6.29
CA LYS A 106 -13.94 -6.78 6.97
C LYS A 106 -15.36 -6.85 6.43
N GLU A 107 -15.78 -8.05 6.03
CA GLU A 107 -17.12 -8.26 5.49
C GLU A 107 -18.07 -8.79 6.57
N ILE A 108 -19.29 -8.25 6.61
CA ILE A 108 -20.37 -8.71 7.49
C ILE A 108 -21.56 -9.09 6.62
N ARG A 109 -22.05 -10.32 6.81
CA ARG A 109 -23.15 -10.86 6.02
C ARG A 109 -24.44 -10.87 6.81
N PHE A 110 -25.49 -10.31 6.24
CA PHE A 110 -26.86 -10.37 6.73
C PHE A 110 -27.73 -11.30 5.88
N GLY A 111 -28.74 -11.87 6.53
CA GLY A 111 -29.85 -12.54 5.85
C GLY A 111 -31.00 -11.53 5.63
N PRO A 112 -31.90 -11.79 4.68
CA PRO A 112 -33.09 -10.95 4.48
C PRO A 112 -34.06 -11.00 5.68
N GLN A 113 -33.97 -12.03 6.53
CA GLN A 113 -34.75 -12.21 7.75
C GLN A 113 -33.82 -12.40 8.96
N THR A 114 -32.89 -11.47 9.16
CA THR A 114 -32.00 -11.49 10.33
C THR A 114 -32.81 -11.16 11.60
N ASP A 115 -32.62 -11.96 12.65
CA ASP A 115 -33.19 -11.77 13.99
C ASP A 115 -32.43 -10.66 14.75
N ASP A 116 -33.07 -10.02 15.73
CA ASP A 116 -32.46 -8.98 16.58
C ASP A 116 -31.22 -9.48 17.33
N HIS A 117 -31.17 -10.74 17.77
CA HIS A 117 -30.00 -11.29 18.44
C HIS A 117 -28.80 -11.42 17.48
N ASP A 118 -29.02 -11.92 16.25
CA ASP A 118 -28.00 -12.02 15.20
C ASP A 118 -27.53 -10.63 14.75
N TYR A 119 -28.46 -9.67 14.66
CA TYR A 119 -28.15 -8.28 14.37
C TYR A 119 -27.21 -7.66 15.41
N ASN A 120 -27.58 -7.76 16.70
CA ASN A 120 -26.80 -7.18 17.79
C ASN A 120 -25.41 -7.81 17.91
N PHE A 121 -25.27 -9.11 17.63
CA PHE A 121 -23.98 -9.77 17.56
C PHE A 121 -23.10 -9.15 16.45
N LYS A 122 -23.63 -9.04 15.23
CA LYS A 122 -22.91 -8.45 14.09
C LYS A 122 -22.58 -6.97 14.29
N LEU A 123 -23.46 -6.21 14.94
CA LEU A 123 -23.22 -4.82 15.32
C LEU A 123 -21.99 -4.71 16.23
N LYS A 124 -21.89 -5.52 17.29
CA LYS A 124 -20.72 -5.54 18.18
C LYS A 124 -19.42 -5.86 17.43
N HIS A 125 -19.46 -6.81 16.50
CA HIS A 125 -18.31 -7.13 15.65
C HIS A 125 -17.91 -5.95 14.75
N ALA A 126 -18.89 -5.27 14.15
CA ALA A 126 -18.64 -4.09 13.31
C ALA A 126 -18.01 -2.94 14.08
N VAL A 127 -18.50 -2.67 15.30
CA VAL A 127 -17.90 -1.69 16.22
C VAL A 127 -16.45 -2.06 16.53
N GLY A 128 -16.16 -3.34 16.78
CA GLY A 128 -14.78 -3.83 16.97
C GLY A 128 -13.89 -3.54 15.76
N PHE A 129 -14.34 -3.88 14.55
CA PHE A 129 -13.59 -3.64 13.32
C PHE A 129 -13.35 -2.15 13.04
N LEU A 130 -14.34 -1.30 13.27
CA LEU A 130 -14.20 0.15 13.11
C LEU A 130 -13.24 0.75 14.15
N LYS A 131 -13.27 0.27 15.40
CA LYS A 131 -12.31 0.66 16.45
C LYS A 131 -10.88 0.23 16.14
N GLU A 132 -10.70 -0.90 15.48
CA GLU A 132 -9.41 -1.39 14.98
C GLU A 132 -8.91 -0.61 13.75
N GLY A 133 -9.72 0.27 13.17
CA GLY A 133 -9.37 1.03 11.97
C GLY A 133 -9.57 0.27 10.66
N SER A 134 -10.31 -0.84 10.68
CA SER A 134 -10.71 -1.58 9.49
C SER A 134 -11.96 -0.96 8.86
N LYS A 135 -12.05 -1.02 7.52
CA LYS A 135 -13.30 -0.70 6.81
C LYS A 135 -14.28 -1.86 6.96
N VAL A 136 -15.56 -1.56 7.07
CA VAL A 136 -16.62 -2.57 7.17
C VAL A 136 -17.46 -2.55 5.91
N LYS A 137 -17.58 -3.72 5.26
CA LYS A 137 -18.46 -3.94 4.12
C LYS A 137 -19.59 -4.86 4.58
N ALA A 138 -20.76 -4.30 4.85
CA ALA A 138 -21.93 -5.08 5.21
C ALA A 138 -22.76 -5.38 3.96
N TYR A 139 -23.27 -6.60 3.83
CA TYR A 139 -24.15 -6.96 2.71
C TYR A 139 -25.26 -7.92 3.09
N VAL A 140 -26.41 -7.76 2.46
CA VAL A 140 -27.53 -8.70 2.49
C VAL A 140 -27.47 -9.57 1.24
N PHE A 141 -27.56 -10.89 1.40
CA PHE A 141 -27.58 -11.83 0.27
C PHE A 141 -29.00 -12.34 -0.01
N PHE A 142 -29.52 -12.04 -1.19
CA PHE A 142 -30.84 -12.49 -1.63
C PHE A 142 -30.71 -13.79 -2.45
N ARG A 143 -31.34 -14.87 -1.96
CA ARG A 143 -31.50 -16.14 -2.68
C ARG A 143 -32.92 -16.29 -3.26
N GLY A 144 -33.02 -16.58 -4.55
CA GLY A 144 -34.29 -16.87 -5.22
C GLY A 144 -35.31 -15.72 -5.05
N ARG A 145 -36.50 -16.05 -4.56
CA ARG A 145 -37.60 -15.10 -4.35
C ARG A 145 -37.37 -14.07 -3.22
N SER A 146 -36.31 -14.22 -2.42
CA SER A 146 -36.04 -13.26 -1.33
C SER A 146 -35.64 -11.86 -1.81
N ILE A 147 -35.37 -11.68 -3.10
CA ILE A 147 -35.18 -10.35 -3.70
C ILE A 147 -36.42 -9.45 -3.54
N LEU A 148 -37.61 -10.05 -3.34
CA LEU A 148 -38.84 -9.30 -3.02
C LEU A 148 -38.72 -8.53 -1.70
N PHE A 149 -37.85 -8.98 -0.78
CA PHE A 149 -37.56 -8.32 0.49
C PHE A 149 -36.39 -7.32 0.39
N LYS A 150 -36.12 -6.78 -0.80
CA LYS A 150 -35.06 -5.78 -1.00
C LYS A 150 -35.23 -4.56 -0.08
N GLU A 151 -36.46 -4.10 0.13
CA GLU A 151 -36.77 -2.94 0.97
C GLU A 151 -36.44 -3.23 2.45
N GLN A 152 -36.78 -4.43 2.93
CA GLN A 152 -36.42 -4.85 4.29
C GLN A 152 -34.91 -4.95 4.48
N GLY A 153 -34.19 -5.46 3.47
CA GLY A 153 -32.73 -5.47 3.50
C GLY A 153 -32.14 -4.06 3.53
N GLU A 154 -32.77 -3.10 2.86
CA GLU A 154 -32.28 -1.72 2.76
C GLU A 154 -32.45 -1.02 4.10
N VAL A 155 -33.64 -1.15 4.69
CA VAL A 155 -33.93 -0.67 6.05
C VAL A 155 -32.96 -1.29 7.06
N LEU A 156 -32.65 -2.58 6.95
CA LEU A 156 -31.68 -3.24 7.83
C LEU A 156 -30.27 -2.63 7.71
N LEU A 157 -29.79 -2.41 6.49
CA LEU A 157 -28.46 -1.83 6.26
C LEU A 157 -28.40 -0.35 6.67
N LEU A 158 -29.49 0.40 6.48
CA LEU A 158 -29.61 1.77 6.96
C LEU A 158 -29.64 1.84 8.49
N ARG A 159 -30.41 0.97 9.16
CA ARG A 159 -30.41 0.85 10.62
C ARG A 159 -29.00 0.55 11.13
N PHE A 160 -28.32 -0.40 10.48
CA PHE A 160 -26.92 -0.74 10.79
C PHE A 160 -25.95 0.42 10.60
N ALA A 161 -26.18 1.28 9.60
CA ALA A 161 -25.38 2.47 9.38
C ALA A 161 -25.59 3.51 10.49
N ASN A 162 -26.84 3.77 10.87
CA ASN A 162 -27.19 4.71 11.93
C ASN A 162 -26.63 4.27 13.29
N ASP A 163 -26.78 2.99 13.64
CA ASP A 163 -26.24 2.44 14.89
C ASP A 163 -24.69 2.49 14.96
N LEU A 164 -24.03 2.61 13.80
CA LEU A 164 -22.57 2.71 13.68
C LEU A 164 -22.07 4.13 13.41
N GLU A 165 -22.95 5.15 13.35
CA GLU A 165 -22.59 6.52 13.01
C GLU A 165 -21.54 7.12 13.97
N GLU A 166 -21.57 6.71 15.24
CA GLU A 166 -20.58 7.11 16.25
C GLU A 166 -19.16 6.58 15.95
N TYR A 167 -19.03 5.45 15.26
CA TYR A 167 -17.76 4.74 15.03
C TYR A 167 -17.30 4.79 13.56
N GLY A 168 -18.22 4.85 12.61
CA GLY A 168 -17.98 4.75 11.17
C GLY A 168 -18.81 5.76 10.36
N LYS A 169 -18.19 6.35 9.34
CA LYS A 169 -18.85 7.19 8.35
C LYS A 169 -19.24 6.33 7.15
N VAL A 170 -20.47 6.49 6.66
CA VAL A 170 -20.94 5.84 5.44
C VAL A 170 -20.17 6.41 4.24
N GLU A 171 -19.43 5.53 3.55
CA GLU A 171 -18.70 5.86 2.32
C GLU A 171 -19.58 5.64 1.09
N MET A 172 -20.39 4.57 1.12
CA MET A 172 -21.30 4.21 0.05
C MET A 172 -22.63 3.79 0.65
N MET A 173 -23.71 4.45 0.20
CA MET A 173 -25.10 4.09 0.52
C MET A 173 -25.42 2.65 0.06
N PRO A 174 -26.49 2.02 0.57
CA PRO A 174 -26.90 0.69 0.12
C PRO A 174 -27.12 0.63 -1.39
N VAL A 175 -26.33 -0.18 -2.09
CA VAL A 175 -26.47 -0.42 -3.54
C VAL A 175 -26.72 -1.89 -3.80
N LEU A 176 -27.70 -2.19 -4.66
CA LEU A 176 -28.01 -3.54 -5.11
C LEU A 176 -27.11 -3.93 -6.30
N GLU A 177 -26.13 -4.80 -6.04
CA GLU A 177 -25.27 -5.44 -7.03
C GLU A 177 -25.71 -6.89 -7.27
N GLY A 178 -26.60 -7.07 -8.24
CA GLY A 178 -27.13 -8.39 -8.62
C GLY A 178 -27.95 -9.04 -7.50
N LYS A 179 -27.37 -10.04 -6.82
CA LYS A 179 -28.02 -10.79 -5.71
C LYS A 179 -27.60 -10.28 -4.32
N ARG A 180 -26.79 -9.23 -4.25
CA ARG A 180 -26.27 -8.67 -3.00
C ARG A 180 -26.62 -7.20 -2.94
N MET A 181 -27.07 -6.74 -1.78
CA MET A 181 -27.11 -5.33 -1.48
C MET A 181 -26.05 -5.01 -0.44
N THR A 182 -25.24 -4.00 -0.70
CA THR A 182 -24.02 -3.74 0.04
C THR A 182 -23.97 -2.28 0.50
N ILE A 183 -23.49 -2.06 1.72
CA ILE A 183 -23.13 -0.75 2.26
C ILE A 183 -21.66 -0.79 2.72
N MET A 184 -20.95 0.33 2.59
CA MET A 184 -19.56 0.44 3.04
C MET A 184 -19.41 1.56 4.07
N LEU A 185 -18.75 1.23 5.18
CA LEU A 185 -18.43 2.15 6.27
C LEU A 185 -16.91 2.24 6.45
N THR A 186 -16.44 3.47 6.63
CA THR A 186 -15.04 3.79 6.95
C THR A 186 -14.96 4.28 8.39
N PRO A 187 -13.97 3.86 9.20
CA PRO A 187 -13.86 4.28 10.59
C PRO A 187 -13.66 5.80 10.72
N LEU A 188 -14.34 6.46 11.66
CA LEU A 188 -14.16 7.90 11.94
C LEU A 188 -12.76 8.17 12.52
N LYS A 189 -12.31 7.27 13.40
CA LYS A 189 -10.98 7.35 14.00
C LYS A 189 -10.03 6.56 13.11
N ALA A 190 -9.26 7.26 12.29
CA ALA A 190 -8.08 6.65 11.66
C ALA A 190 -7.25 5.97 12.76
N PRO A 191 -6.68 4.77 12.52
CA PRO A 191 -5.90 4.10 13.55
C PRO A 191 -4.78 5.05 13.98
N ALA A 192 -4.90 5.62 15.17
CA ALA A 192 -3.78 6.27 15.83
C ALA A 192 -2.70 5.20 15.87
N LYS A 193 -1.56 5.47 15.23
CA LYS A 193 -0.38 4.61 15.27
C LYS A 193 -0.11 4.29 16.74
N LYS A 194 -0.54 3.12 17.21
CA LYS A 194 -0.06 2.58 18.47
C LYS A 194 1.34 2.11 18.15
N ASP A 195 2.30 2.95 18.54
CA ASP A 195 3.71 2.60 18.60
C ASP A 195 3.81 1.42 19.60
N ASP A 196 3.79 0.20 19.07
CA ASP A 196 4.00 -1.04 19.83
C ASP A 196 5.51 -1.16 20.10
N SER A 197 6.01 -0.25 20.93
CA SER A 197 7.42 -0.15 21.34
C SER A 197 7.53 -0.05 22.85
N LYS A 198 6.72 -0.82 23.60
CA LYS A 198 7.01 -1.10 25.02
C LYS A 198 6.29 -2.33 25.56
N LYS A 199 6.78 -3.53 25.22
CA LYS A 199 6.54 -4.74 26.03
C LYS A 199 7.66 -5.78 25.82
N GLU A 200 8.85 -5.45 26.30
CA GLU A 200 9.85 -6.45 26.68
C GLU A 200 10.39 -6.10 28.07
N GLY A 201 10.51 -7.13 28.92
CA GLY A 201 11.37 -7.10 30.10
C GLY A 201 10.70 -6.88 31.46
N LYS A 202 9.97 -7.89 31.97
CA LYS A 202 10.10 -8.22 33.39
C LYS A 202 9.83 -9.72 33.63
N LYS A 203 10.91 -10.49 33.50
CA LYS A 203 11.07 -11.85 34.04
C LYS A 203 11.15 -11.72 35.57
N PRO A 204 10.35 -12.43 36.39
CA PRO A 204 10.63 -12.52 37.81
C PRO A 204 11.70 -13.59 38.03
N GLU A 205 12.87 -13.18 38.51
CA GLU A 205 13.80 -14.05 39.24
C GLU A 205 13.11 -14.53 40.52
N ALA A 206 12.88 -15.83 40.61
CA ALA A 206 12.57 -16.49 41.87
C ALA A 206 13.86 -16.54 42.68
N ARG A 207 13.88 -15.84 43.81
CA ARG A 207 14.95 -15.89 44.82
C ARG A 207 14.90 -17.24 45.53
N GLU A 208 15.98 -17.96 45.36
CA GLU A 208 16.44 -19.07 46.18
C GLU A 208 17.13 -18.46 47.42
N SER A 209 16.51 -18.60 48.60
CA SER A 209 17.17 -18.48 49.91
C SER A 209 16.18 -18.79 51.04
N ALA A 210 16.24 -19.99 51.61
CA ALA A 210 16.04 -20.28 53.04
C ALA A 210 16.03 -21.81 53.27
N ALA A 211 17.22 -22.37 53.50
CA ALA A 211 17.40 -23.57 54.30
C ALA A 211 18.40 -23.21 55.41
N GLU A 212 18.16 -23.79 56.59
CA GLU A 212 18.94 -23.72 57.85
C GLU A 212 18.82 -22.43 58.68
N GLU A 213 18.01 -22.49 59.75
CA GLU A 213 18.50 -22.79 61.11
C GLU A 213 17.30 -23.16 62.01
N GLY A 214 17.43 -24.24 62.78
CA GLY A 214 16.44 -24.69 63.75
C GLY A 214 16.74 -24.18 65.16
N ALA A 215 15.73 -24.17 66.03
CA ALA A 215 15.84 -24.42 67.47
C ALA A 215 14.45 -24.43 68.12
N GLU A 216 14.30 -25.39 69.04
CA GLU A 216 13.25 -25.61 70.05
C GLU A 216 11.94 -26.31 69.67
#